data_AF-A0A352SAT5-F1
#
_entry.id   AF-A0A352SAT5-F1
#
_cell.length_a   1.000
_cell.length_b   1.000
_cell.length_c   1.000
_cell.angle_alpha   90.00
_cell.angle_beta   90.00
_cell.angle_gamma   90.00
#
_symmetry.space_group_name_H-M   'P 1'
#
loop_
_entity.id
_entity.type
_entity.pdbx_description
1 polymer ?
#
loop_
_entity_poly.entity_id
_entity_poly.type
_entity_poly.pdbx_seq_one_letter_code
_entity_poly.pdbx_strand_id
1 'polypeptide(L)'
;TLLRLVAGLETPNAGEIRQDGTPIDHPDPSRIVVFQDPTLYPWRRVRDNVALGLQARGLLRREGHRVDAALRRVGLEAFADAFPHQLSGG
;
A
#
# COMPACT_ATOMS: atom_id res chain seq x y z
N THR A 1 -3.67 18.10 3.95
CA THR A 1 -3.27 17.84 5.36
C THR A 1 -1.84 17.31 5.41
N LEU A 2 -1.15 17.34 6.56
CA LEU A 2 0.28 17.02 6.64
C LEU A 2 0.68 15.67 6.01
N LEU A 3 -0.05 14.59 6.28
CA LEU A 3 0.26 13.26 5.71
C LEU A 3 0.15 13.23 4.17
N ARG A 4 -0.78 14.00 3.59
CA ARG A 4 -0.95 14.08 2.13
C ARG A 4 0.20 14.88 1.50
N LEU A 5 0.68 15.93 2.16
CA LEU A 5 1.87 16.68 1.77
C LEU A 5 3.12 15.80 1.81
N VAL A 6 3.35 15.09 2.93
CA VAL A 6 4.51 14.17 3.07
C VAL A 6 4.44 13.03 2.05
N ALA A 7 3.25 12.53 1.73
CA ALA A 7 3.07 11.53 0.67
C ALA A 7 3.27 12.07 -0.76
N GLY A 8 3.41 13.39 -0.95
CA GLY A 8 3.49 14.03 -2.27
C GLY A 8 2.15 14.09 -3.01
N LEU A 9 1.03 13.85 -2.32
CA LEU A 9 -0.33 13.89 -2.89
C LEU A 9 -0.92 15.31 -2.92
N GLU A 10 -0.28 16.25 -2.24
CA GLU A 10 -0.62 17.67 -2.20
C GLU A 10 0.66 18.51 -2.28
N THR A 11 0.57 19.68 -2.89
CA THR A 11 1.66 20.66 -2.95
C THR A 11 1.53 21.65 -1.79
N PRO A 12 2.62 21.99 -1.06
CA PRO A 12 2.56 23.02 -0.02
C PRO A 12 2.31 24.39 -0.64
N ASN A 13 1.48 25.21 0.01
CA ASN A 13 1.24 26.59 -0.41
C ASN A 13 2.48 27.48 -0.28
N ALA A 14 3.38 27.17 0.67
CA ALA A 14 4.64 27.85 0.91
C ALA A 14 5.63 26.91 1.62
N GLY A 15 6.93 27.16 1.45
CA GLY A 15 8.00 26.32 1.99
C GLY A 15 8.26 25.06 1.15
N GLU A 16 9.11 24.18 1.67
CA GLU A 16 9.46 22.90 1.03
C GLU A 16 9.41 21.76 2.04
N ILE A 17 9.12 20.56 1.55
CA ILE A 17 9.21 19.31 2.32
C ILE A 17 10.28 18.46 1.66
N ARG A 18 11.18 17.92 2.47
CA ARG A 18 12.30 17.08 2.00
C ARG A 18 12.33 15.76 2.76
N GLN A 19 12.60 14.69 2.03
CA GLN A 19 12.95 13.38 2.58
C GLN A 19 14.45 13.16 2.33
N ASP A 20 15.24 13.04 3.39
CA ASP A 20 16.70 12.81 3.32
C ASP A 20 17.44 13.84 2.41
N GLY A 21 16.97 15.09 2.43
CA GLY A 21 17.51 16.17 1.61
C GLY A 21 16.97 16.23 0.18
N THR A 22 16.16 15.27 -0.27
CA THR A 22 15.48 15.33 -1.58
C THR A 22 14.10 15.98 -1.45
N PRO A 23 13.76 17.00 -2.26
CA PRO A 23 12.42 17.59 -2.27
C PRO A 23 11.32 16.57 -2.59
N ILE A 24 10.16 16.73 -1.95
CA ILE A 24 8.93 15.97 -2.25
C ILE A 24 8.01 16.85 -3.10
N ASP A 25 7.93 16.56 -4.39
CA ASP A 25 7.12 17.27 -5.39
C ASP A 25 6.03 16.39 -6.02
N HIS A 26 6.14 15.06 -5.88
CA HIS A 26 5.16 14.10 -6.36
C HIS A 26 5.08 12.83 -5.48
N PRO A 27 4.04 12.01 -5.62
CA PRO A 27 3.96 10.71 -4.94
C PRO A 27 5.03 9.75 -5.44
N ASP A 28 5.66 9.00 -4.54
CA ASP A 28 6.70 8.02 -4.88
C ASP A 28 6.49 6.71 -4.10
N PRO A 29 6.80 5.53 -4.68
CA PRO A 29 6.66 4.24 -3.99
C PRO A 29 7.47 4.06 -2.70
N SER A 30 8.46 4.91 -2.43
CA SER A 30 9.17 4.95 -1.14
C SER A 30 8.29 5.42 0.02
N ARG A 31 7.10 5.97 -0.27
CA ARG A 31 6.15 6.50 0.70
C ARG A 31 4.80 5.83 0.52
N ILE A 32 4.24 5.32 1.61
CA ILE A 32 2.94 4.64 1.60
C ILE A 32 2.07 5.27 2.67
N VAL A 33 0.83 5.60 2.31
CA VAL A 33 -0.20 6.05 3.25
C VAL A 33 -1.03 4.84 3.65
N VAL A 34 -1.11 4.58 4.95
CA VAL A 34 -1.99 3.56 5.53
C VAL A 34 -3.12 4.27 6.25
N PHE A 35 -4.34 3.87 5.94
CA PHE A 35 -5.56 4.45 6.53
C PHE A 35 -5.94 3.68 7.80
N GLN A 36 -6.61 4.37 8.74
CA GLN A 36 -7.14 3.73 9.96
C GLN A 36 -8.25 2.73 9.60
N ASP A 37 -9.20 3.15 8.78
CA ASP A 37 -10.18 2.23 8.21
C ASP A 37 -9.56 1.50 7.01
N PRO A 38 -9.71 0.16 6.92
CA PRO A 38 -9.12 -0.61 5.84
C PRO A 38 -9.76 -0.22 4.50
N THR A 39 -9.00 0.47 3.65
CA THR A 39 -9.39 0.81 2.28
C THR A 39 -9.07 -0.33 1.31
N LEU A 40 -9.45 -1.56 1.68
CA LEU A 40 -9.30 -2.73 0.82
C LEU A 40 -10.37 -2.72 -0.28
N TYR A 41 -10.05 -3.28 -1.43
CA TYR A 41 -11.03 -3.53 -2.49
C TYR A 41 -11.90 -4.73 -2.09
N PRO A 42 -13.19 -4.54 -1.78
CA PRO A 42 -14.01 -5.58 -1.14
C PRO A 42 -14.37 -6.73 -2.08
N TRP A 43 -14.30 -6.51 -3.40
CA TRP A 43 -14.54 -7.52 -4.44
C TRP A 43 -13.28 -8.29 -4.85
N ARG A 44 -12.12 -8.00 -4.24
CA ARG A 44 -10.86 -8.71 -4.49
C ARG A 44 -10.56 -9.64 -3.31
N ARG A 45 -9.88 -10.76 -3.58
CA ARG A 45 -9.39 -11.64 -2.52
C ARG A 45 -8.27 -10.94 -1.73
N VAL A 46 -7.96 -11.43 -0.53
CA VAL A 46 -6.89 -10.90 0.33
C VAL A 46 -5.57 -10.86 -0.42
N ARG A 47 -5.19 -11.96 -1.10
CA ARG A 47 -3.99 -12.03 -1.95
C ARG A 47 -3.96 -10.97 -3.04
N ASP A 48 -5.10 -10.66 -3.66
CA ASP A 48 -5.19 -9.74 -4.78
C ASP A 48 -5.14 -8.28 -4.33
N ASN A 49 -5.57 -8.01 -3.10
CA ASN A 49 -5.35 -6.73 -2.42
C ASN A 49 -3.87 -6.52 -2.13
N VAL A 50 -3.19 -7.53 -1.55
CA VAL A 50 -1.75 -7.46 -1.26
C VAL A 50 -0.92 -7.34 -2.55
N ALA A 51 -1.33 -8.03 -3.63
CA ALA A 51 -0.65 -7.99 -4.93
C ALA A 51 -0.79 -6.66 -5.68
N LEU A 52 -1.73 -5.79 -5.29
CA LEU A 52 -2.11 -4.61 -6.06
C LEU A 52 -0.94 -3.68 -6.37
N GLY A 53 -0.08 -3.39 -5.38
CA GLY A 53 1.08 -2.52 -5.58
C GLY A 53 2.07 -3.07 -6.61
N LEU A 54 2.25 -4.39 -6.66
CA LEU A 54 3.09 -5.03 -7.67
C LEU A 54 2.42 -5.06 -9.05
N GLN A 55 1.09 -5.22 -9.10
CA GLN A 55 0.32 -5.16 -10.35
C GLN A 55 0.40 -3.76 -10.98
N ALA A 56 0.15 -2.71 -10.20
CA ALA A 56 0.19 -1.33 -10.66
C ALA A 56 1.56 -0.93 -11.24
N ARG A 57 2.64 -1.54 -10.73
CA ARG A 57 4.01 -1.33 -11.19
C ARG A 57 4.46 -2.30 -12.30
N GLY A 58 3.59 -3.23 -12.73
CA GLY A 58 3.95 -4.26 -13.71
C GLY A 58 4.97 -5.29 -13.21
N LEU A 59 5.21 -5.37 -11.89
CA LEU A 59 6.24 -6.22 -11.28
C LEU A 59 5.72 -7.59 -10.84
N LEU A 60 4.41 -7.83 -10.86
CA LEU A 60 3.81 -9.03 -10.28
C LEU A 60 4.41 -10.34 -10.81
N ARG A 61 4.74 -10.44 -12.11
CA ARG A 61 5.31 -11.67 -12.67
C ARG A 61 6.70 -12.00 -12.12
N ARG A 62 7.52 -10.96 -11.88
CA ARG A 62 8.90 -11.12 -11.39
C ARG A 62 8.95 -11.24 -9.87
N GLU A 63 8.09 -10.51 -9.17
CA GLU A 63 8.14 -10.33 -7.73
C GLU A 63 6.93 -10.92 -6.98
N GLY A 64 6.14 -11.78 -7.64
CA GLY A 64 4.93 -12.36 -7.07
C GLY A 64 5.15 -13.11 -5.74
N HIS A 65 6.32 -13.72 -5.57
CA HIS A 65 6.72 -14.39 -4.32
C HIS A 65 6.66 -13.47 -3.08
N ARG A 66 6.74 -12.14 -3.27
CA ARG A 66 6.63 -11.16 -2.18
C ARG A 66 5.22 -11.08 -1.61
N VAL A 67 4.18 -11.44 -2.38
CA VAL A 67 2.79 -11.48 -1.91
C VAL A 67 2.66 -12.57 -0.84
N ASP A 68 3.10 -13.79 -1.15
CA ASP A 68 3.01 -14.92 -0.22
C ASP A 68 3.90 -14.69 1.01
N ALA A 69 5.08 -14.09 0.83
CA ALA A 69 5.95 -13.71 1.94
C ALA A 69 5.30 -12.66 2.87
N ALA A 70 4.59 -11.68 2.30
CA ALA A 70 3.86 -10.69 3.07
C ALA A 70 2.70 -11.31 3.85
N LEU A 71 1.90 -12.18 3.22
CA LEU A 71 0.80 -12.90 3.87
C LEU A 71 1.29 -13.76 5.04
N ARG A 72 2.40 -14.49 4.85
CA ARG A 72 3.02 -15.25 5.94
C ARG A 72 3.48 -14.36 7.09
N ARG A 73 4.12 -13.23 6.79
CA ARG A 73 4.63 -12.30 7.80
C ARG A 73 3.54 -11.75 8.72
N VAL A 74 2.32 -11.61 8.21
CA VAL A 74 1.16 -11.10 8.97
C VAL A 74 0.19 -12.21 9.41
N GLY A 75 0.54 -13.49 9.20
CA GLY A 75 -0.29 -14.62 9.64
C GLY A 75 -1.57 -14.86 8.82
N LEU A 76 -1.67 -14.33 7.61
CA LEU A 76 -2.86 -14.42 6.76
C LEU A 76 -2.75 -15.42 5.60
N GLU A 77 -1.72 -16.27 5.57
CA GLU A 77 -1.51 -17.24 4.49
C GLU A 77 -2.72 -18.17 4.29
N ALA A 78 -3.33 -18.67 5.36
CA ALA A 78 -4.51 -19.52 5.30
C ALA A 78 -5.78 -18.82 4.76
N PHE A 79 -5.78 -17.48 4.72
CA PHE A 79 -6.90 -16.67 4.25
C PHE A 79 -6.61 -15.97 2.92
N ALA A 80 -5.54 -16.36 2.21
CA ALA A 80 -5.12 -15.73 0.96
C ALA A 80 -6.25 -15.62 -0.06
N ASP A 81 -7.11 -16.64 -0.15
CA ASP A 81 -8.22 -16.68 -1.09
C ASP A 81 -9.55 -16.16 -0.52
N ALA A 82 -9.61 -15.74 0.75
CA ALA A 82 -10.80 -15.12 1.32
C ALA A 82 -11.03 -13.70 0.77
N PHE A 83 -12.27 -13.21 0.86
CA PHE A 83 -12.60 -11.80 0.66
C PHE A 83 -12.49 -11.02 1.99
N PRO A 84 -12.23 -9.69 1.96
CA PRO A 84 -12.05 -8.88 3.16
C PRO A 84 -13.17 -9.00 4.20
N HIS A 85 -14.43 -9.11 3.77
CA HIS A 85 -15.59 -9.22 4.65
C HIS A 85 -15.69 -10.58 5.39
N GLN A 86 -14.84 -11.54 5.05
CA GLN A 86 -14.78 -12.85 5.70
C GLN A 86 -13.74 -12.90 6.83
N LEU A 87 -12.99 -11.82 7.03
CA LEU A 87 -12.01 -11.67 8.09
C LEU A 87 -12.60 -10.87 9.25
N SER A 88 -12.11 -11.14 10.47
CA SER A 88 -12.26 -10.20 11.58
C SER A 88 -11.55 -8.88 11.23
N GLY A 89 -12.03 -7.76 11.76
CA GLY A 89 -11.42 -6.44 11.54
C GLY A 89 -10.03 -6.27 12.18
N GLY A 90 -9.52 -7.28 12.88
CA GLY A 90 -8.21 -7.35 13.51
C GLY A 90 -7.58 -8.72 13.30
#